data_AF-A0ABC9QWT5-F1
#
_entry.id   AF-A0ABC9QWT5-F1
#
_cell.length_a   1.000
_cell.length_b   1.000
_cell.length_c   1.000
_cell.angle_alpha   90.00
_cell.angle_beta   90.00
_cell.angle_gamma   90.00
#
_symmetry.space_group_name_H-M   'P 1'
#
loop_
_entity.id
_entity.type
_entity.pdbx_description
1 polymer ?
#
loop_
_entity_poly.entity_id
_entity_poly.type
_entity_poly.pdbx_seq_one_letter_code
_entity_poly.pdbx_strand_id
1 'polypeptide(L)'
;GIQGDPGPIGPTGPQGQQGIQGIQGPIGPTGPQGIQGIQGNPGPVGPTGGTGATGPTGPAFEFGTLYGINSLLSPILGINLTFGSIGPISGMTANAASGIITVNTSGIYEINFSLTAREGGAGEPIQYSLFLNNLTNVTTSIIYFARGGGAGADSLQPGSKTILISLNANTIISVRATNFVGTNHSYINPTLIIKRIL
;
A
#
# COMPACT_ATOMS: atom_id res chain seq x y z
N GLY A 1 -55.64 -84.48 132.53
CA GLY A 1 -55.32 -85.15 131.26
C GLY A 1 -54.44 -84.21 130.46
N ILE A 2 -53.16 -84.55 130.28
CA ILE A 2 -52.54 -85.27 129.14
C ILE A 2 -52.64 -84.53 127.80
N GLN A 3 -51.45 -84.30 127.23
CA GLN A 3 -51.16 -83.68 125.93
C GLN A 3 -51.61 -84.60 124.78
N GLY A 4 -52.18 -84.01 123.72
CA GLY A 4 -52.50 -84.72 122.48
C GLY A 4 -51.30 -84.79 121.52
N ASP A 5 -51.25 -85.86 120.73
CA ASP A 5 -50.12 -86.26 119.88
C ASP A 5 -49.74 -85.26 118.76
N PRO A 6 -48.48 -85.25 118.30
CA PRO A 6 -48.02 -84.39 117.21
C PRO A 6 -48.76 -84.64 115.89
N GLY A 7 -49.12 -83.55 115.21
CA GLY A 7 -49.68 -83.60 113.86
C GLY A 7 -48.66 -84.01 112.78
N PRO A 8 -49.14 -84.55 111.65
CA PRO A 8 -48.31 -85.14 110.60
C PRO A 8 -47.38 -84.13 109.89
N ILE A 9 -46.25 -84.62 109.37
CA ILE A 9 -45.29 -83.84 108.58
C ILE A 9 -45.75 -83.71 107.12
N GLY A 10 -45.61 -82.50 106.57
CA GLY A 10 -45.21 -82.25 105.18
C GLY A 10 -46.32 -81.82 104.23
N PRO A 11 -45.99 -80.91 103.30
CA PRO A 11 -45.58 -81.40 101.98
C PRO A 11 -44.16 -80.99 101.56
N THR A 12 -43.57 -81.76 100.64
CA THR A 12 -42.28 -81.47 100.00
C THR A 12 -42.34 -80.18 99.17
N GLY A 13 -41.28 -79.36 99.25
CA GLY A 13 -41.22 -78.08 98.53
C GLY A 13 -41.19 -78.24 97.00
N PRO A 14 -41.64 -77.22 96.24
CA PRO A 14 -41.70 -77.28 94.78
C PRO A 14 -40.31 -77.35 94.13
N GLN A 15 -40.23 -78.00 92.97
CA GLN A 15 -39.02 -78.13 92.15
C GLN A 15 -38.58 -76.75 91.60
N GLY A 16 -37.26 -76.48 91.58
CA GLY A 16 -36.69 -75.21 91.11
C GLY A 16 -36.90 -74.96 89.61
N GLN A 17 -37.03 -73.68 89.22
CA GLN A 17 -37.25 -73.26 87.83
C GLN A 17 -36.02 -73.52 86.94
N GLN A 18 -36.27 -73.84 85.66
CA GLN A 18 -35.25 -74.03 84.63
C GLN A 18 -34.57 -72.70 84.26
N GLY A 19 -33.24 -72.73 84.04
CA GLY A 19 -32.45 -71.52 83.72
C GLY A 19 -32.80 -70.88 82.37
N ILE A 20 -32.66 -69.55 82.30
CA ILE A 20 -32.94 -68.73 81.10
C ILE A 20 -31.94 -68.97 79.96
N GLN A 21 -32.41 -68.88 78.72
CA GLN A 21 -31.58 -68.98 77.50
C GLN A 21 -30.74 -67.71 77.28
N GLY A 22 -29.48 -67.87 76.81
CA GLY A 22 -28.54 -66.76 76.62
C GLY A 22 -28.93 -65.75 75.53
N ILE A 23 -28.52 -64.49 75.71
CA ILE A 23 -28.84 -63.36 74.82
C ILE A 23 -28.10 -63.43 73.46
N GLN A 24 -28.74 -62.93 72.40
CA GLN A 24 -28.17 -62.82 71.06
C GLN A 24 -27.10 -61.72 70.99
N GLY A 25 -25.98 -61.98 70.28
CA GLY A 25 -24.85 -61.06 70.17
C GLY A 25 -25.16 -59.77 69.37
N PRO A 26 -24.35 -58.70 69.54
CA PRO A 26 -24.61 -57.39 68.94
C PRO A 26 -24.41 -57.37 67.41
N ILE A 27 -25.11 -56.45 66.74
CA ILE A 27 -25.00 -56.19 65.30
C ILE A 27 -23.66 -55.50 64.99
N GLY A 28 -22.98 -55.91 63.91
CA GLY A 28 -21.66 -55.38 63.52
C GLY A 28 -21.69 -53.91 63.03
N PRO A 29 -20.53 -53.22 63.02
CA PRO A 29 -20.45 -51.79 62.71
C PRO A 29 -20.71 -51.47 61.22
N THR A 30 -21.25 -50.28 60.97
CA THR A 30 -21.46 -49.72 59.62
C THR A 30 -20.11 -49.42 58.93
N GLY A 31 -20.00 -49.73 57.63
CA GLY A 31 -18.78 -49.52 56.84
C GLY A 31 -18.40 -48.05 56.60
N PRO A 32 -17.15 -47.76 56.19
CA PRO A 32 -16.63 -46.40 56.05
C PRO A 32 -17.27 -45.64 54.86
N GLN A 33 -17.36 -44.31 55.00
CA GLN A 33 -17.87 -43.40 53.97
C GLN A 33 -16.88 -43.28 52.79
N GLY A 34 -17.40 -43.24 51.56
CA GLY A 34 -16.59 -43.16 50.33
C GLY A 34 -15.85 -41.82 50.15
N ILE A 35 -14.72 -41.85 49.43
CA ILE A 35 -13.85 -40.70 49.18
C ILE A 35 -14.48 -39.65 48.23
N GLN A 36 -14.13 -38.38 48.44
CA GLN A 36 -14.59 -37.24 47.63
C GLN A 36 -14.00 -37.27 46.21
N GLY A 37 -14.81 -36.93 45.20
CA GLY A 37 -14.41 -36.94 43.79
C GLY A 37 -13.37 -35.86 43.43
N ILE A 38 -12.54 -36.13 42.42
CA ILE A 38 -11.48 -35.24 41.94
C ILE A 38 -12.02 -33.97 41.23
N GLN A 39 -11.31 -32.85 41.39
CA GLN A 39 -11.64 -31.57 40.73
C GLN A 39 -11.34 -31.62 39.22
N GLY A 40 -12.20 -31.00 38.41
CA GLY A 40 -12.06 -30.97 36.94
C GLY A 40 -10.91 -30.09 36.44
N ASN A 41 -10.40 -30.40 35.24
CA ASN A 41 -9.27 -29.71 34.62
C ASN A 41 -9.62 -28.29 34.13
N PRO A 42 -8.64 -27.35 34.06
CA PRO A 42 -8.84 -26.02 33.47
C PRO A 42 -9.28 -26.07 31.99
N GLY A 43 -10.07 -25.07 31.58
CA GLY A 43 -10.54 -24.93 30.20
C GLY A 43 -9.43 -24.54 29.20
N PRO A 44 -9.66 -24.72 27.88
CA PRO A 44 -8.68 -24.42 26.85
C PRO A 44 -8.44 -22.90 26.69
N VAL A 45 -7.23 -22.55 26.21
CA VAL A 45 -6.87 -21.16 25.86
C VAL A 45 -7.69 -20.71 24.64
N GLY A 46 -8.17 -19.47 24.66
CA GLY A 46 -8.95 -18.87 23.57
C GLY A 46 -8.15 -18.66 22.27
N PRO A 47 -8.83 -18.52 21.12
CA PRO A 47 -8.16 -18.35 19.83
C PRO A 47 -7.42 -17.01 19.73
N THR A 48 -6.32 -17.00 18.98
CA THR A 48 -5.59 -15.76 18.63
C THR A 48 -6.48 -14.86 17.75
N GLY A 49 -6.48 -13.55 18.02
CA GLY A 49 -7.22 -12.57 17.24
C GLY A 49 -6.77 -12.52 15.78
N GLY A 50 -7.71 -12.24 14.86
CA GLY A 50 -7.42 -12.16 13.43
C GLY A 50 -6.47 -11.01 13.05
N THR A 51 -5.81 -11.14 11.90
CA THR A 51 -4.97 -10.08 11.32
C THR A 51 -5.83 -8.85 10.97
N GLY A 52 -5.32 -7.65 11.24
CA GLY A 52 -6.01 -6.41 10.90
C GLY A 52 -6.20 -6.21 9.39
N ALA A 53 -7.19 -5.40 9.00
CA ALA A 53 -7.45 -5.08 7.60
C ALA A 53 -6.27 -4.34 6.95
N THR A 54 -6.02 -4.60 5.67
CA THR A 54 -5.08 -3.80 4.86
C THR A 54 -5.58 -2.36 4.79
N GLY A 55 -4.66 -1.38 4.92
CA GLY A 55 -4.97 0.04 4.81
C GLY A 55 -5.46 0.44 3.41
N PRO A 56 -6.06 1.65 3.26
CA PRO A 56 -6.55 2.12 1.97
C PRO A 56 -5.40 2.30 0.96
N THR A 57 -5.67 2.03 -0.32
CA THR A 57 -4.75 2.36 -1.41
C THR A 57 -4.57 3.89 -1.51
N GLY A 58 -3.33 4.36 -1.70
CA GLY A 58 -3.04 5.78 -1.88
C GLY A 58 -3.61 6.37 -3.19
N PRO A 59 -3.65 7.71 -3.33
CA PRO A 59 -4.16 8.36 -4.55
C PRO A 59 -3.32 7.99 -5.77
N ALA A 60 -3.98 7.82 -6.93
CA ALA A 60 -3.29 7.55 -8.19
C ALA A 60 -2.49 8.77 -8.65
N PHE A 61 -1.19 8.57 -8.94
CA PHE A 61 -0.33 9.60 -9.51
C PHE A 61 -0.35 9.50 -11.04
N GLU A 62 -0.61 10.63 -11.71
CA GLU A 62 -0.54 10.73 -13.17
C GLU A 62 0.73 11.46 -13.58
N PHE A 63 1.50 10.82 -14.45
CA PHE A 63 2.77 11.33 -14.96
C PHE A 63 3.01 10.83 -16.38
N GLY A 64 3.77 11.59 -17.15
CA GLY A 64 4.18 11.22 -18.49
C GLY A 64 5.55 11.81 -18.80
N THR A 65 6.40 11.01 -19.43
CA THR A 65 7.77 11.41 -19.76
C THR A 65 8.13 11.04 -21.20
N LEU A 66 8.76 11.97 -21.90
CA LEU A 66 9.40 11.74 -23.20
C LEU A 66 10.87 12.15 -23.12
N TYR A 67 11.74 11.32 -23.68
CA TYR A 67 13.19 11.52 -23.70
C TYR A 67 13.72 11.44 -25.12
N GLY A 68 14.60 12.35 -25.52
CA GLY A 68 15.40 12.27 -26.73
C GLY A 68 16.88 12.20 -26.36
N ILE A 69 17.59 11.28 -27.02
CA ILE A 69 19.04 11.15 -26.93
C ILE A 69 19.62 11.27 -28.33
N ASN A 70 20.64 12.13 -28.48
CA ASN A 70 21.35 12.38 -29.75
C ASN A 70 20.42 12.48 -30.96
N SER A 71 19.24 13.08 -30.77
CA SER A 71 18.23 13.14 -31.81
C SER A 71 18.69 14.20 -32.79
N LEU A 72 19.13 13.77 -33.98
CA LEU A 72 19.54 14.66 -35.05
C LEU A 72 18.29 15.29 -35.64
N LEU A 73 17.87 16.38 -35.01
CA LEU A 73 16.68 17.11 -35.37
C LEU A 73 17.12 18.50 -35.77
N SER A 74 17.16 18.74 -37.08
CA SER A 74 17.07 20.09 -37.60
C SER A 74 15.77 20.68 -37.08
N PRO A 75 15.80 21.69 -36.20
CA PRO A 75 14.57 22.31 -35.73
C PRO A 75 13.86 22.92 -36.93
N ILE A 76 12.64 22.46 -37.21
CA ILE A 76 11.76 23.05 -38.21
C ILE A 76 10.75 23.91 -37.48
N LEU A 77 10.66 25.17 -37.87
CA LEU A 77 9.76 26.14 -37.26
C LEU A 77 8.31 25.63 -37.30
N GLY A 78 7.64 25.62 -36.16
CA GLY A 78 6.24 25.21 -36.05
C GLY A 78 5.97 23.71 -36.11
N ILE A 79 7.00 22.87 -36.25
CA ILE A 79 6.85 21.40 -36.21
C ILE A 79 7.09 20.88 -34.79
N ASN A 80 6.35 19.84 -34.41
CA ASN A 80 6.53 19.16 -33.13
C ASN A 80 7.93 18.57 -33.04
N LEU A 81 8.60 18.86 -31.93
CA LEU A 81 9.83 18.21 -31.55
C LEU A 81 9.56 16.73 -31.28
N THR A 82 10.28 15.84 -31.96
CA THR A 82 10.18 14.39 -31.74
C THR A 82 11.12 13.96 -30.62
N PHE A 83 10.82 12.81 -30.02
CA PHE A 83 11.60 12.21 -28.94
C PHE A 83 12.03 10.80 -29.32
N GLY A 84 13.11 10.32 -28.72
CA GLY A 84 13.67 8.99 -29.00
C GLY A 84 12.98 7.87 -28.22
N SER A 85 12.37 8.17 -27.08
CA SER A 85 11.78 7.17 -26.19
C SER A 85 10.65 7.73 -25.35
N ILE A 86 9.73 6.85 -24.97
CA ILE A 86 8.69 7.11 -23.96
C ILE A 86 9.22 6.54 -22.65
N GLY A 87 9.25 7.37 -21.61
CA GLY A 87 9.63 6.94 -20.26
C GLY A 87 8.45 6.41 -19.45
N PRO A 88 8.57 6.40 -18.10
CA PRO A 88 7.46 6.08 -17.23
C PRO A 88 6.22 6.93 -17.57
N ILE A 89 5.08 6.27 -17.69
CA ILE A 89 3.78 6.89 -17.97
C ILE A 89 2.65 6.22 -17.18
N SER A 90 1.77 7.04 -16.61
CA SER A 90 0.58 6.64 -15.86
C SER A 90 -0.50 7.71 -16.03
N GLY A 91 -1.71 7.33 -16.41
CA GLY A 91 -2.84 8.28 -16.60
C GLY A 91 -2.69 9.22 -17.80
N MET A 92 -1.77 8.95 -18.72
CA MET A 92 -1.56 9.73 -19.95
C MET A 92 -1.29 8.78 -21.13
N THR A 93 -1.35 9.32 -22.35
CA THR A 93 -0.86 8.62 -23.55
C THR A 93 0.27 9.43 -24.18
N ALA A 94 1.24 8.76 -24.79
CA ALA A 94 2.38 9.42 -25.41
C ALA A 94 2.76 8.77 -26.73
N ASN A 95 3.30 9.56 -27.64
CA ASN A 95 3.91 9.11 -28.88
C ASN A 95 5.19 9.89 -29.10
N ALA A 96 6.33 9.21 -28.95
CA ALA A 96 7.65 9.81 -29.10
C ALA A 96 7.92 10.27 -30.53
N ALA A 97 7.47 9.51 -31.54
CA ALA A 97 7.66 9.84 -32.95
C ALA A 97 6.90 11.11 -33.39
N SER A 98 5.72 11.36 -32.81
CA SER A 98 4.97 12.60 -33.07
C SER A 98 5.24 13.71 -32.05
N GLY A 99 5.99 13.41 -30.98
CA GLY A 99 6.32 14.35 -29.91
C GLY A 99 5.16 14.80 -29.05
N ILE A 100 4.17 13.93 -28.88
CA ILE A 100 2.90 14.27 -28.22
C ILE A 100 2.77 13.51 -26.91
N ILE A 101 2.34 14.22 -25.86
CA ILE A 101 1.70 13.64 -24.67
C ILE A 101 0.26 14.14 -24.60
N THR A 102 -0.70 13.25 -24.38
CA THR A 102 -2.10 13.59 -24.12
C THR A 102 -2.44 13.27 -22.67
N VAL A 103 -2.95 14.26 -21.94
CA VAL A 103 -3.44 14.05 -20.58
C VAL A 103 -4.83 13.43 -20.62
N ASN A 104 -5.11 12.44 -19.78
CA ASN A 104 -6.41 11.77 -19.83
C ASN A 104 -7.42 12.35 -18.83
N THR A 105 -6.96 13.17 -17.88
CA THR A 105 -7.82 13.76 -16.84
C THR A 105 -7.62 15.27 -16.74
N SER A 106 -8.67 15.97 -16.32
CA SER A 106 -8.55 17.39 -15.99
C SER A 106 -7.84 17.57 -14.65
N GLY A 107 -7.07 18.63 -14.51
CA GLY A 107 -6.37 18.93 -13.26
C GLY A 107 -5.32 20.02 -13.43
N ILE A 108 -4.58 20.27 -12.36
CA ILE A 108 -3.42 21.16 -12.39
C ILE A 108 -2.18 20.31 -12.61
N TYR A 109 -1.37 20.72 -13.58
CA TYR A 109 -0.17 20.02 -14.00
C TYR A 109 1.07 20.88 -13.82
N GLU A 110 2.13 20.24 -13.35
CA GLU A 110 3.49 20.73 -13.50
C GLU A 110 4.08 20.14 -14.77
N ILE A 111 4.57 21.01 -15.66
CA ILE A 111 5.23 20.63 -16.91
C ILE A 111 6.65 21.17 -16.87
N ASN A 112 7.63 20.27 -16.93
CA ASN A 112 9.02 20.63 -17.14
C ASN A 112 9.44 20.21 -18.55
N PHE A 113 9.97 21.17 -19.31
CA PHE A 113 10.71 20.90 -20.52
C PHE A 113 12.16 21.28 -20.30
N SER A 114 13.08 20.40 -20.65
CA SER A 114 14.51 20.67 -20.67
C SER A 114 15.14 20.13 -21.94
N LEU A 115 16.23 20.75 -22.35
CA LEU A 115 16.95 20.38 -23.55
C LEU A 115 18.42 20.71 -23.34
N THR A 116 19.30 19.84 -23.83
CA THR A 116 20.68 20.21 -24.12
C THR A 116 20.90 20.12 -25.62
N ALA A 117 21.57 21.12 -26.19
CA ALA A 117 21.89 21.14 -27.61
C ALA A 117 23.39 21.27 -27.80
N ARG A 118 23.93 20.53 -28.78
CA ARG A 118 25.29 20.75 -29.30
C ARG A 118 25.18 21.68 -30.50
N GLU A 119 25.58 22.92 -30.26
CA GLU A 119 25.61 23.99 -31.26
C GLU A 119 26.86 23.87 -32.13
N GLY A 120 26.70 23.87 -33.45
CA GLY A 120 27.80 23.91 -34.40
C GLY A 120 27.85 25.26 -35.14
N GLY A 121 28.90 26.06 -34.92
CA GLY A 121 29.17 27.26 -35.72
C GLY A 121 28.46 28.54 -35.24
N ALA A 122 28.32 29.52 -36.15
CA ALA A 122 27.81 30.87 -35.88
C ALA A 122 26.33 31.03 -36.27
N GLY A 123 25.38 30.84 -35.35
CA GLY A 123 23.92 31.03 -35.56
C GLY A 123 23.22 32.01 -34.59
N GLU A 124 21.90 32.15 -34.75
CA GLU A 124 20.99 32.91 -33.87
C GLU A 124 20.39 32.00 -32.77
N PRO A 125 19.93 32.56 -31.63
CA PRO A 125 19.36 31.76 -30.55
C PRO A 125 18.07 31.04 -30.99
N ILE A 126 17.89 29.80 -30.56
CA ILE A 126 16.63 29.06 -30.75
C ILE A 126 15.71 29.28 -29.57
N GLN A 127 14.43 29.45 -29.89
CA GLN A 127 13.34 29.41 -28.92
C GLN A 127 12.51 28.17 -29.10
N TYR A 128 12.26 27.46 -27.99
CA TYR A 128 11.27 26.39 -27.93
C TYR A 128 10.12 26.82 -27.03
N SER A 129 8.92 26.36 -27.35
CA SER A 129 7.73 26.60 -26.51
C SER A 129 6.81 25.39 -26.52
N LEU A 130 6.04 25.25 -25.44
CA LEU A 130 4.94 24.32 -25.34
C LEU A 130 3.76 24.81 -26.19
N PHE A 131 3.08 23.86 -26.81
CA PHE A 131 1.83 24.03 -27.53
C PHE A 131 0.77 23.10 -26.98
N LEU A 132 -0.43 23.64 -26.75
CA LEU A 132 -1.60 22.89 -26.35
C LEU A 132 -2.53 22.67 -27.55
N ASN A 133 -3.12 21.48 -27.64
CA ASN A 133 -4.09 21.11 -28.66
C ASN A 133 -3.61 21.40 -30.09
N ASN A 134 -2.30 21.26 -30.29
CA ASN A 134 -1.59 21.58 -31.54
C ASN A 134 -1.72 23.02 -32.06
N LEU A 135 -2.32 23.94 -31.29
CA LEU A 135 -2.68 25.28 -31.76
C LEU A 135 -2.19 26.39 -30.82
N THR A 136 -2.44 26.26 -29.52
CA THR A 136 -2.19 27.35 -28.56
C THR A 136 -0.74 27.35 -28.10
N ASN A 137 0.01 28.39 -28.45
CA ASN A 137 1.35 28.61 -27.88
C ASN A 137 1.25 29.06 -26.41
N VAL A 138 1.98 28.39 -25.53
CA VAL A 138 2.10 28.79 -24.12
C VAL A 138 3.32 29.68 -24.00
N THR A 139 3.18 30.98 -24.24
CA THR A 139 4.31 31.92 -24.31
C THR A 139 5.15 31.97 -23.02
N THR A 140 4.57 31.67 -21.87
CA THR A 140 5.31 31.59 -20.59
C THR A 140 6.29 30.42 -20.51
N SER A 141 6.20 29.45 -21.43
CA SER A 141 7.04 28.25 -21.48
C SER A 141 8.32 28.41 -22.30
N ILE A 142 8.60 29.62 -22.84
CA ILE A 142 9.75 29.82 -23.73
C ILE A 142 11.06 29.44 -23.04
N ILE A 143 11.86 28.63 -23.72
CA ILE A 143 13.27 28.36 -23.40
C ILE A 143 14.14 28.94 -24.50
N TYR A 144 15.13 29.73 -24.12
CA TYR A 144 16.11 30.32 -25.01
C TYR A 144 17.42 29.53 -24.95
N PHE A 145 17.98 29.23 -26.11
CA PHE A 145 19.29 28.61 -26.25
C PHE A 145 20.24 29.59 -26.94
N ALA A 146 21.24 30.07 -26.19
CA ALA A 146 22.26 30.97 -26.69
C ALA A 146 23.36 30.19 -27.42
N ARG A 147 24.08 30.86 -28.32
CA ARG A 147 25.16 30.25 -29.10
C ARG A 147 26.46 30.08 -28.28
N GLY A 148 27.16 28.97 -28.48
CA GLY A 148 28.56 28.81 -28.07
C GLY A 148 29.52 29.73 -28.84
N GLY A 149 30.41 30.44 -28.14
CA GLY A 149 31.32 31.40 -28.77
C GLY A 149 32.30 30.76 -29.76
N GLY A 150 32.33 31.25 -31.01
CA GLY A 150 33.40 31.03 -32.00
C GLY A 150 33.23 29.81 -32.92
N ALA A 151 33.70 29.95 -34.16
CA ALA A 151 33.73 28.86 -35.15
C ALA A 151 34.57 27.69 -34.63
N GLY A 152 33.97 26.50 -34.51
CA GLY A 152 34.65 25.26 -34.11
C GLY A 152 34.50 24.85 -32.64
N ALA A 153 33.81 25.64 -31.80
CA ALA A 153 33.49 25.22 -30.45
C ALA A 153 32.11 24.56 -30.41
N ASP A 154 32.07 23.23 -30.43
CA ASP A 154 30.88 22.49 -30.03
C ASP A 154 30.58 22.79 -28.57
N SER A 155 29.59 23.65 -28.33
CA SER A 155 29.22 24.03 -26.97
C SER A 155 27.90 23.36 -26.61
N LEU A 156 27.89 22.67 -25.47
CA LEU A 156 26.66 22.12 -24.90
C LEU A 156 25.93 23.24 -24.16
N GLN A 157 24.76 23.62 -24.65
CA GLN A 157 23.97 24.71 -24.08
C GLN A 157 22.73 24.12 -23.40
N PRO A 158 22.65 24.13 -22.06
CA PRO A 158 21.48 23.64 -21.34
C PRO A 158 20.39 24.71 -21.25
N GLY A 159 19.14 24.29 -21.31
CA GLY A 159 17.98 25.15 -21.08
C GLY A 159 16.82 24.34 -20.50
N SER A 160 16.10 24.92 -19.56
CA SER A 160 15.00 24.27 -18.86
C SER A 160 13.94 25.30 -18.47
N LYS A 161 12.67 24.88 -18.49
CA LYS A 161 11.56 25.67 -17.98
C LYS A 161 10.50 24.76 -17.38
N THR A 162 10.06 25.12 -16.19
CA THR A 162 8.91 24.53 -15.52
C THR A 162 7.75 25.51 -15.55
N ILE A 163 6.54 25.01 -15.80
CA ILE A 163 5.29 25.77 -15.69
C ILE A 163 4.25 24.99 -14.88
N LEU A 164 3.37 25.73 -14.22
CA LEU A 164 2.15 25.21 -13.61
C LEU A 164 0.96 25.66 -14.45
N ILE A 165 0.09 24.73 -14.84
CA ILE A 165 -1.02 25.02 -15.74
C ILE A 165 -2.22 24.12 -15.46
N SER A 166 -3.42 24.69 -15.55
CA SER A 166 -4.67 23.93 -15.53
C SER A 166 -4.96 23.38 -16.92
N LEU A 167 -5.19 22.07 -17.02
CA LEU A 167 -5.48 21.38 -18.27
C LEU A 167 -6.80 20.61 -18.16
N ASN A 168 -7.49 20.51 -19.29
CA ASN A 168 -8.66 19.66 -19.42
C ASN A 168 -8.24 18.24 -19.84
N ALA A 169 -9.06 17.24 -19.51
CA ALA A 169 -8.95 15.91 -20.06
C ALA A 169 -8.84 15.95 -21.60
N ASN A 170 -8.02 15.07 -22.15
CA ASN A 170 -7.67 14.96 -23.56
C ASN A 170 -6.87 16.15 -24.13
N THR A 171 -6.32 17.02 -23.29
CA THR A 171 -5.42 18.08 -23.78
C THR A 171 -4.15 17.45 -24.36
N ILE A 172 -3.83 17.83 -25.60
CA ILE A 172 -2.60 17.43 -26.29
C ILE A 172 -1.50 18.43 -25.96
N ILE A 173 -0.32 17.95 -25.59
CA ILE A 173 0.86 18.74 -25.28
C ILE A 173 1.97 18.34 -26.24
N SER A 174 2.62 19.36 -26.82
CA SER A 174 3.79 19.21 -27.69
C SER A 174 4.76 20.37 -27.46
N VAL A 175 6.00 20.21 -27.89
CA VAL A 175 7.02 21.28 -27.90
C VAL A 175 7.36 21.59 -29.34
N ARG A 176 7.53 22.87 -29.70
CA ARG A 176 7.94 23.28 -31.06
C ARG A 176 9.01 24.35 -30.98
N ALA A 177 9.86 24.39 -31.99
CA ALA A 177 10.68 25.57 -32.25
C ALA A 177 9.75 26.72 -32.68
N THR A 178 9.90 27.89 -32.06
CA THR A 178 9.09 29.10 -32.31
C THR A 178 9.91 30.26 -32.88
N ASN A 179 11.23 30.20 -32.76
CA ASN A 179 12.14 31.11 -33.42
C ASN A 179 13.46 30.40 -33.71
N PHE A 180 13.95 30.49 -34.95
CA PHE A 180 15.26 30.01 -35.36
C PHE A 180 15.65 30.67 -36.69
N VAL A 181 16.91 31.12 -36.77
CA VAL A 181 17.52 31.64 -38.01
C VAL A 181 18.89 30.94 -38.17
N GLY A 182 18.97 29.91 -39.02
CA GLY A 182 20.22 29.18 -39.24
C GLY A 182 20.05 27.78 -39.86
N THR A 183 21.16 27.05 -39.99
CA THR A 183 21.18 25.63 -40.39
C THR A 183 21.55 24.73 -39.22
N ASN A 184 20.75 23.68 -39.01
CA ASN A 184 20.99 22.43 -38.26
C ASN A 184 21.78 22.50 -36.94
N HIS A 185 21.11 22.23 -35.81
CA HIS A 185 21.81 21.70 -34.64
C HIS A 185 22.13 20.23 -34.93
N SER A 186 23.36 19.81 -34.61
CA SER A 186 23.79 18.46 -34.96
C SER A 186 23.17 17.42 -34.03
N TYR A 187 22.97 17.75 -32.75
CA TYR A 187 22.40 16.81 -31.77
C TYR A 187 21.70 17.55 -30.63
N ILE A 188 20.48 17.13 -30.31
CA ILE A 188 19.73 17.62 -29.15
C ILE A 188 19.27 16.48 -28.25
N ASN A 189 19.22 16.73 -26.94
CA ASN A 189 18.73 15.80 -25.93
C ASN A 189 17.55 16.42 -25.16
N PRO A 190 16.32 16.36 -25.70
CA PRO A 190 15.13 16.89 -25.04
C PRO A 190 14.58 15.95 -23.98
N THR A 191 14.00 16.53 -22.95
CA THR A 191 13.21 15.84 -21.92
C THR A 191 11.96 16.64 -21.65
N LEU A 192 10.80 15.99 -21.76
CA LEU A 192 9.51 16.55 -21.40
C LEU A 192 8.91 15.70 -20.29
N ILE A 193 8.61 16.31 -19.16
CA ILE A 193 8.03 15.68 -17.98
C ILE A 193 6.74 16.42 -17.64
N ILE A 194 5.66 15.67 -17.47
CA ILE A 194 4.34 16.19 -17.07
C ILE A 194 3.89 15.40 -15.85
N LYS A 195 3.42 16.11 -14.82
CA LYS A 195 2.91 15.52 -13.57
C LYS A 195 1.63 16.22 -13.15
N ARG A 196 0.57 15.47 -12.85
CA ARG A 196 -0.62 16.03 -12.20
C ARG A 196 -0.32 16.27 -10.72
N ILE A 197 -0.66 17.46 -10.23
CA ILE A 197 -0.43 17.86 -8.84
C ILE A 197 -1.72 18.09 -8.06
N LEU A 198 -2.83 18.40 -8.73
CA LEU A 198 -4.17 18.56 -8.15
C LEU A 198 -5.23 18.03 -9.13
#